data_AF-A0A6C7EGW0-F1
#
_entry.id   AF-A0A6C7EGW0-F1
#
_cell.length_a   1.000
_cell.length_b   1.000
_cell.length_c   1.000
_cell.angle_alpha   90.00
_cell.angle_beta   90.00
_cell.angle_gamma   90.00
#
_symmetry.space_group_name_H-M   'P 1'
#
loop_
_entity.id
_entity.type
_entity.pdbx_description
1 polymer ?
#
loop_
_entity_poly.entity_id
_entity_poly.type
_entity_poly.pdbx_seq_one_letter_code
_entity_poly.pdbx_strand_id
1 'polypeptide(L)'
;MRVSPKYGPLAAWLSAQTDTRIELTFAEFSAIVGSLPTSATTYPSWWGNTAGNPQASAWLSSGWMVDSVDLNTARVVFRRGTPASRRRSGGSGKAPILDGTAALATFCERAGYPSIEAAVAEQTVFLDPITVAQTHGGALFPVVRDQARRGQDATLPDGRRVVCCDNATPTRAFLWAADRINGSDTQFNHVWNTSNDPDAYTALWNLCCTPAFLAKATDTHDGVKAMLRYRAFDLFGFVPAGVEAPDVPDGYESLVWGAPPPATDQLEARLRRRLAASPKSRAAHAARTIGWLFSDGPDSSLIAPA
;
A
#
# COMPACT_ATOMS: atom_id res chain seq x y z
N MET A 1 -25.55 -0.44 19.88
CA MET A 1 -26.03 0.84 19.30
C MET A 1 -27.41 1.15 19.87
N ARG A 2 -27.71 2.39 20.23
CA ARG A 2 -29.03 2.76 20.79
C ARG A 2 -29.96 3.12 19.63
N VAL A 3 -31.00 2.31 19.39
CA VAL A 3 -31.99 2.58 18.36
C VAL A 3 -33.00 3.62 18.88
N SER A 4 -33.30 4.64 18.08
CA SER A 4 -34.34 5.63 18.40
C SER A 4 -35.72 4.97 18.38
N PRO A 5 -36.65 5.31 19.30
CA PRO A 5 -38.02 4.79 19.31
C PRO A 5 -38.74 4.93 17.97
N LYS A 6 -38.44 5.99 17.20
CA LYS A 6 -39.00 6.21 15.86
C LYS A 6 -38.64 5.11 14.85
N TYR A 7 -37.43 4.57 14.91
CA TYR A 7 -36.93 3.56 13.97
C TYR A 7 -36.87 2.15 14.57
N GLY A 8 -37.31 2.00 15.83
CA GLY A 8 -37.44 0.70 16.50
C GLY A 8 -38.26 -0.33 15.70
N PRO A 9 -39.43 0.03 15.12
CA PRO A 9 -40.22 -0.88 14.30
C PRO A 9 -39.44 -1.43 13.09
N LEU A 10 -38.61 -0.59 12.45
CA LEU A 10 -37.79 -1.01 11.32
C LEU A 10 -36.70 -2.00 11.74
N ALA A 11 -36.05 -1.76 12.88
CA ALA A 11 -35.05 -2.68 13.41
C ALA A 11 -35.65 -4.06 13.72
N ALA A 12 -36.83 -4.09 14.36
CA ALA A 12 -37.55 -5.32 14.63
C ALA A 12 -37.96 -6.04 13.35
N TRP A 13 -38.48 -5.30 12.37
CA TRP A 13 -38.89 -5.84 11.08
C TRP A 13 -37.71 -6.47 10.32
N LEU A 14 -36.59 -5.75 10.20
CA LEU A 14 -35.38 -6.23 9.52
C LEU A 14 -34.77 -7.45 10.22
N SER A 15 -34.78 -7.48 11.56
CA SER A 15 -34.26 -8.61 12.33
C SER A 15 -35.06 -9.90 12.08
N ALA A 16 -36.34 -9.79 11.74
CA ALA A 16 -37.21 -10.93 11.45
C ALA A 16 -37.03 -11.50 10.02
N GLN A 17 -36.28 -10.82 9.14
CA GLN A 17 -36.15 -11.25 7.75
C GLN A 17 -35.06 -12.31 7.57
N THR A 18 -35.35 -13.37 6.83
CA THR A 18 -34.40 -14.48 6.57
C THR A 18 -33.53 -14.27 5.33
N ASP A 19 -33.94 -13.39 4.42
CA ASP A 19 -33.22 -13.12 3.18
C ASP A 19 -31.85 -12.46 3.43
N THR A 20 -31.02 -12.44 2.39
CA THR A 20 -29.71 -11.77 2.39
C THR A 20 -29.74 -10.40 1.72
N ARG A 21 -30.79 -10.12 0.94
CA ARG A 21 -31.04 -8.87 0.20
C ARG A 21 -32.54 -8.60 0.16
N ILE A 22 -32.96 -7.38 0.47
CA ILE A 22 -34.37 -6.98 0.51
C ILE A 22 -34.53 -5.61 -0.12
N GLU A 23 -35.52 -5.47 -0.99
CA GLU A 23 -35.90 -4.19 -1.57
C GLU A 23 -37.20 -3.70 -0.94
N LEU A 24 -37.25 -2.41 -0.60
CA LEU A 24 -38.44 -1.72 -0.12
C LEU A 24 -38.69 -0.46 -0.95
N THR A 25 -39.95 -0.21 -1.27
CA THR A 25 -40.41 1.11 -1.70
C THR A 25 -40.44 2.07 -0.51
N PHE A 26 -40.39 3.38 -0.78
CA PHE A 26 -40.51 4.40 0.26
C PHE A 26 -41.87 4.37 0.96
N ALA A 27 -42.91 3.91 0.26
CA ALA A 27 -44.23 3.70 0.84
C ALA A 27 -44.21 2.55 1.87
N GLU A 28 -43.62 1.40 1.52
CA GLU A 28 -43.46 0.26 2.44
C GLU A 28 -42.57 0.63 3.63
N PHE A 29 -41.47 1.34 3.38
CA PHE A 29 -40.62 1.85 4.44
C PHE A 29 -41.41 2.79 5.38
N SER A 30 -42.18 3.73 4.82
CA SER A 30 -43.01 4.66 5.60
C SER A 30 -44.09 3.93 6.39
N ALA A 31 -44.68 2.86 5.85
CA ALA A 31 -45.65 2.06 6.59
C ALA A 31 -45.03 1.40 7.84
N ILE A 32 -43.75 1.05 7.79
CA ILE A 32 -43.02 0.48 8.93
C ILE A 32 -42.67 1.55 9.97
N VAL A 33 -42.23 2.74 9.56
CA VAL A 33 -41.72 3.79 10.48
C VAL A 33 -42.70 4.95 10.74
N GLY A 34 -43.91 4.86 10.19
CA GLY A 34 -44.94 5.90 10.19
C GLY A 34 -44.77 6.93 9.07
N SER A 35 -43.65 7.67 9.05
CA SER A 35 -43.38 8.65 7.98
C SER A 35 -41.89 8.89 7.71
N LEU A 36 -41.57 8.96 6.43
CA LEU A 36 -40.26 9.40 5.94
C LEU A 36 -40.18 10.94 6.00
N PRO A 37 -39.11 11.52 6.58
CA PRO A 37 -38.88 12.96 6.50
C PRO A 37 -38.53 13.35 5.06
N THR A 38 -38.78 14.61 4.68
CA THR A 38 -38.42 15.16 3.35
C THR A 38 -36.95 14.90 3.00
N SER A 39 -36.05 14.93 3.99
CA SER A 39 -34.62 14.63 3.78
C SER A 39 -34.36 13.23 3.23
N ALA A 40 -35.21 12.25 3.51
CA ALA A 40 -35.08 10.88 3.00
C ALA A 40 -35.43 10.77 1.51
N THR A 41 -36.30 11.65 1.01
CA THR A 41 -36.69 11.71 -0.41
C THR A 41 -35.84 12.71 -1.20
N THR A 42 -35.15 13.63 -0.53
CA THR A 42 -34.33 14.67 -1.17
C THR A 42 -32.84 14.30 -1.23
N TYR A 43 -32.30 13.63 -0.20
CA TYR A 43 -30.86 13.42 -0.08
C TYR A 43 -30.51 11.92 0.01
N PRO A 44 -29.78 11.35 -0.96
CA PRO A 44 -29.35 9.94 -0.88
C PRO A 44 -28.50 9.66 0.37
N SER A 45 -27.74 10.66 0.85
CA SER A 45 -26.93 10.57 2.06
C SER A 45 -27.73 10.27 3.33
N TRP A 46 -29.04 10.54 3.34
CA TRP A 46 -29.92 10.19 4.46
C TRP A 46 -29.99 8.68 4.70
N TRP A 47 -29.87 7.89 3.62
CA TRP A 47 -29.84 6.43 3.61
C TRP A 47 -28.44 5.85 3.91
N GLY A 48 -27.48 6.70 4.27
CA GLY A 48 -26.11 6.29 4.55
C GLY A 48 -25.96 5.43 5.81
N ASN A 49 -24.96 4.55 5.81
CA ASN A 49 -24.68 3.59 6.88
C ASN A 49 -23.84 4.17 8.03
N THR A 50 -24.17 5.37 8.51
CA THR A 50 -23.43 6.05 9.59
C THR A 50 -24.11 5.79 10.94
N ALA A 51 -23.50 4.98 11.82
CA ALA A 51 -24.10 4.57 13.09
C ALA A 51 -24.53 5.74 14.02
N GLY A 52 -23.92 6.92 13.90
CA GLY A 52 -24.33 8.13 14.63
C GLY A 52 -25.69 8.70 14.22
N ASN A 53 -26.24 8.29 13.07
CA ASN A 53 -27.54 8.74 12.59
C ASN A 53 -28.67 7.86 13.16
N PRO A 54 -29.75 8.44 13.72
CA PRO A 54 -30.83 7.69 14.37
C PRO A 54 -31.51 6.63 13.48
N GLN A 55 -31.68 6.92 12.19
CA GLN A 55 -32.23 6.00 11.20
C GLN A 55 -31.27 4.85 10.89
N ALA A 56 -29.98 5.17 10.74
CA ALA A 56 -28.98 4.19 10.33
C ALA A 56 -28.68 3.19 11.43
N SER A 57 -28.71 3.64 12.69
CA SER A 57 -28.65 2.75 13.85
C SER A 57 -29.68 1.61 13.79
N ALA A 58 -30.86 1.81 13.19
CA ALA A 58 -31.91 0.79 13.16
C ALA A 58 -31.56 -0.42 12.28
N TRP A 59 -31.13 -0.20 11.02
CA TRP A 59 -30.72 -1.30 10.16
C TRP A 59 -29.38 -1.90 10.58
N LEU A 60 -28.41 -1.05 10.98
CA LEU A 60 -27.08 -1.51 11.40
C LEU A 60 -27.12 -2.38 12.65
N SER A 61 -27.93 -2.02 13.65
CA SER A 61 -28.10 -2.84 14.86
C SER A 61 -28.81 -4.17 14.60
N SER A 62 -29.47 -4.30 13.45
CA SER A 62 -30.19 -5.50 13.02
C SER A 62 -29.36 -6.39 12.08
N GLY A 63 -28.08 -6.06 11.86
CA GLY A 63 -27.20 -6.81 10.94
C GLY A 63 -27.42 -6.51 9.45
N TRP A 64 -28.09 -5.40 9.14
CA TRP A 64 -28.40 -4.94 7.79
C TRP A 64 -27.70 -3.62 7.47
N MET A 65 -27.46 -3.37 6.19
CA MET A 65 -27.00 -2.09 5.68
C MET A 65 -27.70 -1.74 4.38
N VAL A 66 -27.84 -0.45 4.10
CA VAL A 66 -28.33 0.01 2.79
C VAL A 66 -27.25 -0.28 1.75
N ASP A 67 -27.62 -1.03 0.73
CA ASP A 67 -26.80 -1.36 -0.44
C ASP A 67 -26.90 -0.27 -1.51
N SER A 68 -28.14 0.13 -1.83
CA SER A 68 -28.43 1.20 -2.78
C SER A 68 -29.75 1.89 -2.46
N VAL A 69 -29.91 3.11 -2.94
CA VAL A 69 -31.18 3.84 -2.93
C VAL A 69 -31.35 4.56 -4.25
N ASP A 70 -32.56 4.48 -4.80
CA ASP A 70 -32.97 5.23 -5.97
C ASP A 70 -34.13 6.17 -5.59
N LEU A 71 -33.84 7.47 -5.59
CA LEU A 71 -34.82 8.51 -5.27
C LEU A 71 -35.85 8.71 -6.39
N ASN A 72 -35.50 8.37 -7.64
CA ASN A 72 -36.40 8.55 -8.79
C ASN A 72 -37.50 7.49 -8.78
N THR A 73 -37.13 6.24 -8.46
CA THR A 73 -38.09 5.12 -8.34
C THR A 73 -38.58 4.91 -6.92
N ALA A 74 -38.12 5.74 -5.96
CA ALA A 74 -38.48 5.71 -4.55
C ALA A 74 -38.29 4.32 -3.92
N ARG A 75 -37.11 3.72 -4.14
CA ARG A 75 -36.75 2.36 -3.71
C ARG A 75 -35.42 2.36 -2.97
N VAL A 76 -35.33 1.51 -1.95
CA VAL A 76 -34.11 1.25 -1.18
C VAL A 76 -33.86 -0.24 -1.13
N VAL A 77 -32.60 -0.64 -1.29
CA VAL A 77 -32.18 -2.02 -1.14
C VAL A 77 -31.31 -2.17 0.09
N PHE A 78 -31.68 -3.11 0.94
CA PHE A 78 -30.92 -3.56 2.09
C PHE A 78 -30.20 -4.86 1.77
N ARG A 79 -29.03 -5.07 2.38
CA ARG A 79 -28.34 -6.36 2.40
C ARG A 79 -27.79 -6.66 3.78
N ARG A 80 -27.59 -7.95 4.08
CA ARG A 80 -26.91 -8.36 5.31
C ARG A 80 -25.45 -7.90 5.29
N GLY A 81 -24.97 -7.42 6.44
CA GLY A 81 -23.58 -7.02 6.64
C GLY A 81 -23.40 -5.98 7.73
N THR A 82 -22.21 -5.96 8.33
CA THR A 82 -21.71 -4.86 9.15
C THR A 82 -20.96 -3.86 8.27
N PRO A 83 -20.90 -2.56 8.64
CA PRO A 83 -20.03 -1.63 7.95
C PRO A 83 -18.57 -2.05 8.19
N ALA A 84 -18.03 -2.88 7.30
CA ALA A 84 -16.59 -2.99 7.13
C ALA A 84 -16.13 -1.65 6.57
N SER A 85 -15.11 -1.07 7.21
CA SER A 85 -14.43 0.13 6.74
C SER A 85 -14.07 -0.05 5.25
N ARG A 86 -14.83 0.57 4.35
CA ARG A 86 -14.39 0.73 2.97
C ARG A 86 -14.84 2.06 2.37
N ARG A 87 -13.79 2.89 2.22
CA ARG A 87 -13.51 3.87 1.17
C ARG A 87 -14.62 4.87 0.84
N ARG A 88 -14.33 6.12 1.22
CA ARG A 88 -14.94 7.37 0.77
C ARG A 88 -15.37 7.32 -0.70
N SER A 89 -16.66 7.16 -0.97
CA SER A 89 -17.29 7.59 -2.22
C SER A 89 -17.93 8.96 -2.01
N GLY A 90 -17.09 9.95 -1.74
CA GLY A 90 -17.43 11.37 -1.86
C GLY A 90 -16.79 11.88 -3.13
N GLY A 91 -17.44 11.67 -4.27
CA GLY A 91 -16.99 12.12 -5.58
C GLY A 91 -18.21 12.27 -6.48
N SER A 92 -18.25 13.34 -7.26
CA SER A 92 -19.32 13.71 -8.20
C SER A 92 -19.95 12.49 -8.87
N GLY A 93 -21.29 12.50 -9.07
CA GLY A 93 -22.05 11.45 -9.76
C GLY A 93 -21.71 11.26 -11.25
N LYS A 94 -20.48 11.56 -11.66
CA LYS A 94 -19.92 11.23 -12.96
C LYS A 94 -19.24 9.88 -12.85
N ALA A 95 -19.68 8.93 -13.68
CA ALA A 95 -18.98 7.66 -13.82
C ALA A 95 -17.52 7.90 -14.26
N PRO A 96 -16.57 7.11 -13.77
CA PRO A 96 -15.20 7.19 -14.26
C PRO A 96 -15.15 6.79 -15.75
N ILE A 97 -14.26 7.43 -16.51
CA ILE A 97 -14.04 7.07 -17.93
C ILE A 97 -13.48 5.64 -18.04
N LEU A 98 -12.65 5.22 -17.08
CA LEU A 98 -12.06 3.89 -17.01
C LEU A 98 -11.71 3.54 -15.55
N ASP A 99 -11.83 2.25 -15.21
CA ASP A 99 -11.23 1.67 -14.00
C ASP A 99 -10.02 0.81 -14.40
N GLY A 100 -8.82 1.36 -14.20
CA GLY A 100 -7.57 0.66 -14.52
C GLY A 100 -7.31 -0.56 -13.64
N THR A 101 -7.86 -0.61 -12.41
CA THR A 101 -7.72 -1.78 -11.54
C THR A 101 -8.58 -2.93 -12.05
N ALA A 102 -9.83 -2.64 -12.42
CA ALA A 102 -10.70 -3.65 -13.05
C ALA A 102 -10.16 -4.15 -14.39
N ALA A 103 -9.58 -3.24 -15.20
CA ALA A 103 -8.91 -3.61 -16.44
C ALA A 103 -7.70 -4.53 -16.20
N LEU A 104 -6.86 -4.22 -15.20
CA LEU A 104 -5.73 -5.06 -14.82
C LEU A 104 -6.19 -6.44 -14.32
N ALA A 105 -7.22 -6.51 -13.48
CA ALA A 105 -7.80 -7.78 -13.02
C ALA A 105 -8.24 -8.66 -14.20
N THR A 106 -8.93 -8.07 -15.17
CA THR A 106 -9.37 -8.78 -16.39
C THR A 106 -8.17 -9.27 -17.21
N PHE A 107 -7.10 -8.48 -17.30
CA PHE A 107 -5.87 -8.88 -17.98
C PHE A 107 -5.20 -10.06 -17.27
N CYS A 108 -5.05 -10.00 -15.95
CA CYS A 108 -4.49 -11.08 -15.14
C CYS A 108 -5.28 -12.38 -15.30
N GLU A 109 -6.61 -12.33 -15.22
CA GLU A 109 -7.50 -13.48 -15.43
C GLU A 109 -7.28 -14.12 -16.81
N ARG A 110 -7.25 -13.30 -17.88
CA ARG A 110 -7.00 -13.77 -19.25
C ARG A 110 -5.60 -14.36 -19.44
N ALA A 111 -4.62 -13.86 -18.70
CA ALA A 111 -3.26 -14.37 -18.68
C ALA A 111 -3.11 -15.63 -17.81
N GLY A 112 -4.17 -16.10 -17.15
CA GLY A 112 -4.18 -17.32 -16.33
C GLY A 112 -3.80 -17.09 -14.86
N TYR A 113 -3.66 -15.84 -14.41
CA TYR A 113 -3.43 -15.55 -13.00
C TYR A 113 -4.74 -15.55 -12.22
N PRO A 114 -4.78 -16.13 -11.00
CA PRO A 114 -5.98 -16.17 -10.17
C PRO A 114 -6.35 -14.80 -9.58
N SER A 115 -5.41 -13.84 -9.53
CA SER A 115 -5.62 -12.49 -9.02
C SER A 115 -4.52 -11.52 -9.48
N ILE A 116 -4.72 -10.22 -9.21
CA ILE A 116 -3.67 -9.21 -9.38
C ILE A 116 -2.50 -9.51 -8.43
N GLU A 117 -2.78 -9.93 -7.19
CA GLU A 117 -1.78 -10.30 -6.20
C GLU A 117 -0.86 -11.40 -6.71
N ALA A 118 -1.42 -12.46 -7.30
CA ALA A 118 -0.64 -13.56 -7.86
C ALA A 118 0.26 -13.08 -9.02
N ALA A 119 -0.29 -12.27 -9.94
CA ALA A 119 0.49 -11.71 -11.04
C ALA A 119 1.63 -10.81 -10.54
N VAL A 120 1.37 -9.98 -9.52
CA VAL A 120 2.42 -9.14 -8.94
C VAL A 120 3.44 -9.97 -8.19
N ALA A 121 3.03 -10.96 -7.40
CA ALA A 121 3.94 -11.81 -6.62
C ALA A 121 4.94 -12.54 -7.52
N GLU A 122 4.45 -13.18 -8.59
CA GLU A 122 5.28 -13.95 -9.52
C GLU A 122 6.30 -13.05 -10.26
N GLN A 123 5.91 -11.80 -10.54
CA GLN A 123 6.73 -10.85 -11.27
C GLN A 123 7.54 -9.91 -10.37
N THR A 124 7.42 -10.01 -9.04
CA THR A 124 8.18 -9.19 -8.11
C THR A 124 9.47 -9.89 -7.73
N VAL A 125 10.59 -9.18 -7.90
CA VAL A 125 11.90 -9.64 -7.48
C VAL A 125 12.32 -8.93 -6.18
N PHE A 126 12.55 -9.73 -5.15
CA PHE A 126 13.25 -9.32 -3.93
C PHE A 126 14.71 -9.76 -4.00
N LEU A 127 15.56 -9.15 -3.17
CA LEU A 127 16.93 -9.64 -2.98
C LEU A 127 16.93 -10.93 -2.17
N ASP A 128 18.00 -11.72 -2.32
CA ASP A 128 18.18 -12.94 -1.55
C ASP A 128 18.39 -12.65 -0.04
N PRO A 129 17.75 -13.39 0.88
CA PRO A 129 17.89 -13.20 2.32
C PRO A 129 19.34 -13.26 2.84
N ILE A 130 20.21 -14.11 2.28
CA ILE A 130 21.63 -14.19 2.69
C ILE A 130 22.34 -12.86 2.38
N THR A 131 21.98 -12.23 1.25
CA THR A 131 22.52 -10.92 0.88
C THR A 131 22.02 -9.84 1.82
N VAL A 132 20.71 -9.80 2.10
CA VAL A 132 20.10 -8.76 2.93
C VAL A 132 20.50 -8.90 4.40
N ALA A 133 20.70 -10.11 4.92
CA ALA A 133 21.08 -10.34 6.32
C ALA A 133 22.38 -9.63 6.73
N GLN A 134 23.32 -9.43 5.80
CA GLN A 134 24.56 -8.69 6.03
C GLN A 134 24.35 -7.21 6.35
N THR A 135 23.15 -6.65 6.11
CA THR A 135 22.88 -5.25 6.47
C THR A 135 22.39 -5.09 7.91
N HIS A 136 22.06 -6.19 8.60
CA HIS A 136 21.50 -6.17 9.96
C HIS A 136 20.31 -5.20 10.12
N GLY A 137 19.51 -5.03 9.05
CA GLY A 137 18.36 -4.13 9.03
C GLY A 137 18.69 -2.66 8.74
N GLY A 138 19.96 -2.29 8.60
CA GLY A 138 20.37 -0.91 8.32
C GLY A 138 20.16 -0.48 6.87
N ALA A 139 19.88 0.82 6.67
CA ALA A 139 19.98 1.47 5.38
C ALA A 139 21.44 1.58 4.92
N LEU A 140 21.68 1.38 3.63
CA LEU A 140 23.04 1.44 3.09
C LEU A 140 23.63 2.86 3.13
N PHE A 141 22.84 3.88 2.83
CA PHE A 141 23.31 5.25 2.66
C PHE A 141 22.38 6.25 3.37
N PRO A 142 22.92 7.30 4.02
CA PRO A 142 22.15 8.37 4.64
C PRO A 142 21.60 9.33 3.57
N VAL A 143 20.54 8.91 2.89
CA VAL A 143 19.86 9.67 1.84
C VAL A 143 18.36 9.75 2.11
N VAL A 144 17.72 10.80 1.61
CA VAL A 144 16.26 10.97 1.69
C VAL A 144 15.70 11.46 0.37
N ARG A 145 14.41 11.21 0.12
CA ARG A 145 13.73 11.65 -1.09
C ARG A 145 13.52 13.17 -1.10
N ASP A 146 14.23 13.85 -1.99
CA ASP A 146 14.00 15.24 -2.37
C ASP A 146 14.48 15.47 -3.81
N GLN A 147 13.52 15.50 -4.75
CA GLN A 147 13.80 15.65 -6.17
C GLN A 147 14.31 17.05 -6.54
N ALA A 148 13.85 18.08 -5.83
CA ALA A 148 14.19 19.47 -6.11
C ALA A 148 15.64 19.77 -5.71
N ARG A 149 16.08 19.24 -4.56
CA ARG A 149 17.43 19.42 -4.02
C ARG A 149 18.36 18.23 -4.30
N ARG A 150 18.02 17.37 -5.27
CA ARG A 150 18.80 16.15 -5.57
C ARG A 150 20.30 16.45 -5.72
N GLY A 151 21.14 15.74 -4.96
CA GLY A 151 22.58 15.92 -4.91
C GLY A 151 23.09 16.96 -3.91
N GLN A 152 22.21 17.67 -3.20
CA GLN A 152 22.59 18.60 -2.13
C GLN A 152 22.62 17.89 -0.78
N ASP A 153 23.52 18.31 0.09
CA ASP A 153 23.52 17.93 1.51
C ASP A 153 22.34 18.62 2.23
N ALA A 154 21.75 17.93 3.19
CA ALA A 154 20.75 18.47 4.09
C ALA A 154 21.00 18.00 5.53
N THR A 155 20.42 18.71 6.48
CA THR A 155 20.37 18.32 7.88
C THR A 155 18.92 18.10 8.26
N LEU A 156 18.61 16.93 8.81
CA LEU A 156 17.29 16.60 9.30
C LEU A 156 17.00 17.34 10.62
N PRO A 157 15.73 17.46 11.04
CA PRO A 157 15.37 18.14 12.29
C PRO A 157 16.04 17.54 13.54
N ASP A 158 16.42 16.26 13.50
CA ASP A 158 17.13 15.55 14.57
C ASP A 158 18.66 15.75 14.53
N GLY A 159 19.16 16.58 13.62
CA GLY A 159 20.58 16.90 13.46
C GLY A 159 21.37 15.95 12.56
N ARG A 160 20.76 14.84 12.07
CA ARG A 160 21.45 13.92 11.15
C ARG A 160 21.69 14.56 9.79
N ARG A 161 22.89 14.39 9.26
CA ARG A 161 23.23 14.78 7.89
C ARG A 161 22.75 13.72 6.91
N VAL A 162 22.20 14.16 5.78
CA VAL A 162 21.74 13.30 4.68
C VAL A 162 22.06 13.93 3.34
N VAL A 163 22.08 13.13 2.27
CA VAL A 163 22.10 13.64 0.89
C VAL A 163 20.70 13.55 0.29
N CYS A 164 20.20 14.67 -0.22
CA CYS A 164 18.95 14.72 -0.97
C CYS A 164 19.06 13.91 -2.26
N CYS A 165 18.09 13.03 -2.51
CA CYS A 165 18.11 12.13 -3.65
C CYS A 165 16.72 12.02 -4.29
N ASP A 166 16.70 11.67 -5.56
CA ASP A 166 15.53 11.01 -6.15
C ASP A 166 15.61 9.49 -5.85
N ASN A 167 14.98 8.65 -6.66
CA ASN A 167 15.09 7.20 -6.48
C ASN A 167 16.40 6.58 -7.00
N ALA A 168 17.39 7.35 -7.48
CA ALA A 168 18.59 6.77 -8.07
C ALA A 168 19.47 6.02 -7.07
N THR A 169 19.60 6.50 -5.83
CA THR A 169 20.40 5.80 -4.80
C THR A 169 19.75 4.48 -4.37
N PRO A 170 18.45 4.41 -4.01
CA PRO A 170 17.82 3.12 -3.71
C PRO A 170 17.82 2.14 -4.90
N THR A 171 17.59 2.62 -6.13
CA THR A 171 17.73 1.77 -7.33
C THR A 171 19.15 1.19 -7.45
N ARG A 172 20.18 2.01 -7.21
CA ARG A 172 21.58 1.55 -7.24
C ARG A 172 21.89 0.59 -6.10
N ALA A 173 21.40 0.85 -4.88
CA ALA A 173 21.52 -0.06 -3.76
C ALA A 173 21.03 -1.46 -4.12
N PHE A 174 19.81 -1.55 -4.67
CA PHE A 174 19.25 -2.83 -5.12
C PHE A 174 20.09 -3.47 -6.23
N LEU A 175 20.38 -2.74 -7.31
CA LEU A 175 21.12 -3.26 -8.47
C LEU A 175 22.53 -3.73 -8.11
N TRP A 176 23.21 -2.98 -7.24
CA TRP A 176 24.55 -3.32 -6.79
C TRP A 176 24.55 -4.53 -5.87
N ALA A 177 23.59 -4.63 -4.94
CA ALA A 177 23.42 -5.81 -4.11
C ALA A 177 23.09 -7.05 -4.96
N ALA A 178 22.24 -6.91 -5.98
CA ALA A 178 21.85 -7.98 -6.90
C ALA A 178 22.96 -8.40 -7.90
N ASP A 179 24.00 -7.58 -8.06
CA ASP A 179 24.96 -7.66 -9.17
C ASP A 179 24.26 -7.73 -10.55
N ARG A 180 23.37 -6.74 -10.78
CA ARG A 180 22.57 -6.59 -12.00
C ARG A 180 22.63 -5.17 -12.52
N ILE A 181 22.17 -5.01 -13.76
CA ILE A 181 21.93 -3.71 -14.39
C ILE A 181 20.42 -3.44 -14.47
N ASN A 182 20.06 -2.19 -14.73
CA ASN A 182 18.66 -1.82 -14.90
C ASN A 182 18.10 -2.47 -16.18
N GLY A 183 16.97 -3.16 -16.04
CA GLY A 183 16.23 -3.73 -17.17
C GLY A 183 15.30 -2.68 -17.81
N SER A 184 15.00 -2.86 -19.09
CA SER A 184 13.94 -2.08 -19.75
C SER A 184 12.59 -2.30 -19.06
N ASP A 185 11.79 -1.24 -18.94
CA ASP A 185 10.44 -1.29 -18.38
C ASP A 185 10.35 -1.95 -17.00
N THR A 186 11.34 -1.69 -16.14
CA THR A 186 11.33 -2.08 -14.73
C THR A 186 11.20 -0.87 -13.82
N GLN A 187 10.60 -1.07 -12.66
CA GLN A 187 10.50 -0.07 -11.62
C GLN A 187 10.97 -0.65 -10.28
N PHE A 188 11.73 0.16 -9.54
CA PHE A 188 12.16 -0.16 -8.18
C PHE A 188 11.20 0.52 -7.22
N ASN A 189 10.62 -0.27 -6.33
CA ASN A 189 9.56 0.15 -5.43
C ASN A 189 10.02 0.01 -3.99
N HIS A 190 9.50 0.90 -3.14
CA HIS A 190 9.60 0.75 -1.70
C HIS A 190 8.37 -0.02 -1.20
N VAL A 191 8.60 -1.03 -0.36
CA VAL A 191 7.51 -1.82 0.24
C VAL A 191 6.74 -1.00 1.26
N TRP A 192 7.46 -0.17 2.02
CA TRP A 192 6.94 0.78 2.98
C TRP A 192 7.14 2.20 2.47
N ASN A 193 6.12 3.05 2.65
CA ASN A 193 6.18 4.46 2.21
C ASN A 193 6.98 5.32 3.20
N THR A 194 8.29 5.08 3.25
CA THR A 194 9.25 5.69 4.17
C THR A 194 10.33 6.46 3.42
N SER A 195 9.98 7.11 2.31
CA SER A 195 10.95 7.75 1.41
C SER A 195 11.72 8.93 2.02
N ASN A 196 11.20 9.47 3.11
CA ASN A 196 11.71 10.58 3.90
C ASN A 196 12.41 10.11 5.19
N ASP A 197 12.49 8.80 5.41
CA ASP A 197 13.21 8.18 6.53
C ASP A 197 14.58 7.67 6.02
N PRO A 198 15.71 8.27 6.47
CA PRO A 198 17.04 7.84 6.04
C PRO A 198 17.37 6.40 6.46
N ASP A 199 16.72 5.87 7.49
CA ASP A 199 16.99 4.52 8.01
C ASP A 199 16.26 3.43 7.20
N ALA A 200 15.30 3.82 6.36
CA ALA A 200 14.52 2.89 5.55
C ALA A 200 14.64 3.14 4.03
N TYR A 201 15.04 4.34 3.59
CA TYR A 201 14.96 4.72 2.18
C TYR A 201 15.91 3.91 1.27
N THR A 202 17.07 3.50 1.77
CA THR A 202 18.02 2.63 1.05
C THR A 202 18.22 1.27 1.71
N ALA A 203 17.35 0.93 2.66
CA ALA A 203 17.39 -0.36 3.32
C ALA A 203 16.97 -1.45 2.34
N LEU A 204 17.82 -2.47 2.16
CA LEU A 204 17.59 -3.52 1.16
C LEU A 204 16.31 -4.32 1.43
N TRP A 205 15.93 -4.48 2.71
CA TRP A 205 14.68 -5.13 3.10
C TRP A 205 13.43 -4.35 2.69
N ASN A 206 13.56 -3.06 2.38
CA ASN A 206 12.45 -2.19 1.98
C ASN A 206 12.32 -2.06 0.45
N LEU A 207 13.12 -2.77 -0.34
CA LEU A 207 13.19 -2.60 -1.79
C LEU A 207 12.79 -3.86 -2.55
N CYS A 208 12.01 -3.68 -3.61
CA CYS A 208 11.74 -4.71 -4.60
C CYS A 208 11.75 -4.14 -6.02
N CYS A 209 11.81 -5.02 -7.01
CA CYS A 209 11.73 -4.66 -8.43
C CYS A 209 10.50 -5.32 -9.06
N THR A 210 9.76 -4.59 -9.89
CA THR A 210 8.62 -5.10 -10.65
C THR A 210 8.67 -4.61 -12.09
N PRO A 211 7.97 -5.28 -13.03
CA PRO A 211 7.65 -4.67 -14.31
C PRO A 211 6.91 -3.34 -14.11
N ALA A 212 7.23 -2.34 -14.93
CA ALA A 212 6.68 -0.98 -14.81
C ALA A 212 5.15 -0.96 -14.91
N PHE A 213 4.57 -1.84 -15.74
CA PHE A 213 3.12 -1.94 -15.92
C PHE A 213 2.37 -2.48 -14.68
N LEU A 214 3.06 -3.20 -13.78
CA LEU A 214 2.51 -3.67 -12.50
C LEU A 214 2.87 -2.73 -11.34
N ALA A 215 3.91 -1.91 -11.49
CA ALA A 215 4.47 -1.12 -10.41
C ALA A 215 3.46 -0.19 -9.75
N LYS A 216 2.48 0.33 -10.48
CA LYS A 216 1.46 1.20 -9.87
C LYS A 216 0.61 0.46 -8.82
N ALA A 217 0.37 -0.83 -9.01
CA ALA A 217 -0.41 -1.64 -8.09
C ALA A 217 0.26 -1.78 -6.72
N THR A 218 1.60 -1.64 -6.64
CA THR A 218 2.33 -1.71 -5.36
C THR A 218 1.98 -0.56 -4.42
N ASP A 219 1.47 0.55 -4.94
CA ASP A 219 1.05 1.72 -4.14
C ASP A 219 -0.48 1.81 -4.01
N THR A 220 -1.23 1.35 -5.02
CA THR A 220 -2.67 1.63 -5.13
C THR A 220 -3.57 0.44 -4.82
N HIS A 221 -3.06 -0.79 -4.86
CA HIS A 221 -3.85 -1.99 -4.57
C HIS A 221 -3.62 -2.46 -3.13
N ASP A 222 -4.68 -2.52 -2.33
CA ASP A 222 -4.56 -2.79 -0.89
C ASP A 222 -4.04 -4.20 -0.59
N GLY A 223 -4.51 -5.22 -1.33
CA GLY A 223 -4.02 -6.59 -1.19
C GLY A 223 -2.56 -6.74 -1.61
N VAL A 224 -2.12 -6.05 -2.67
CA VAL A 224 -0.73 -6.06 -3.13
C VAL A 224 0.18 -5.42 -2.07
N LYS A 225 -0.21 -4.28 -1.50
CA LYS A 225 0.54 -3.65 -0.41
C LYS A 225 0.70 -4.58 0.78
N ALA A 226 -0.38 -5.26 1.19
CA ALA A 226 -0.36 -6.18 2.32
C ALA A 226 0.60 -7.35 2.07
N MET A 227 0.50 -8.02 0.91
CA MET A 227 1.39 -9.14 0.59
C MET A 227 2.84 -8.75 0.37
N LEU A 228 3.14 -7.57 -0.19
CA LEU A 228 4.53 -7.13 -0.34
C LEU A 228 5.16 -6.81 1.02
N ARG A 229 4.41 -6.20 1.93
CA ARG A 229 4.86 -5.92 3.31
C ARG A 229 5.12 -7.20 4.08
N TYR A 230 4.17 -8.14 4.04
CA TYR A 230 4.35 -9.44 4.66
C TYR A 230 5.50 -10.20 4.02
N ARG A 231 5.63 -10.22 2.69
CA ARG A 231 6.75 -10.87 1.99
C ARG A 231 8.11 -10.34 2.41
N ALA A 232 8.26 -9.02 2.48
CA ALA A 232 9.51 -8.40 2.94
C ALA A 232 9.83 -8.77 4.39
N PHE A 233 8.81 -8.79 5.26
CA PHE A 233 8.96 -9.21 6.64
C PHE A 233 9.31 -10.71 6.78
N ASP A 234 8.61 -11.58 6.04
CA ASP A 234 8.83 -13.02 5.97
C ASP A 234 10.25 -13.36 5.49
N LEU A 235 10.75 -12.63 4.48
CA LEU A 235 12.11 -12.83 3.97
C LEU A 235 13.22 -12.28 4.87
N PHE A 236 13.00 -11.13 5.52
CA PHE A 236 14.10 -10.36 6.10
C PHE A 236 13.94 -10.07 7.60
N GLY A 237 12.73 -10.20 8.15
CA GLY A 237 12.43 -9.96 9.57
C GLY A 237 12.43 -8.48 9.99
N PHE A 238 12.49 -7.54 9.04
CA PHE A 238 12.58 -6.10 9.32
C PHE A 238 11.31 -5.36 8.95
N VAL A 239 10.99 -4.34 9.75
CA VAL A 239 9.92 -3.35 9.52
C VAL A 239 10.45 -1.96 9.86
N PRO A 240 9.83 -0.87 9.37
CA PRO A 240 10.20 0.47 9.79
C PRO A 240 10.06 0.68 11.30
N ALA A 241 10.83 1.60 11.86
CA ALA A 241 10.78 1.89 13.29
C ALA A 241 9.37 2.29 13.75
N GLY A 242 8.92 1.69 14.86
CA GLY A 242 7.59 1.94 15.42
C GLY A 242 6.42 1.29 14.66
N VAL A 243 6.70 0.46 13.65
CA VAL A 243 5.69 -0.33 12.94
C VAL A 243 5.66 -1.74 13.49
N GLU A 244 4.46 -2.27 13.72
CA GLU A 244 4.28 -3.67 14.14
C GLU A 244 4.49 -4.63 12.95
N ALA A 245 4.81 -5.88 13.26
CA ALA A 245 4.90 -6.92 12.23
C ALA A 245 3.56 -7.05 11.49
N PRO A 246 3.56 -7.12 10.14
CA PRO A 246 2.33 -7.26 9.37
C PRO A 246 1.69 -8.64 9.60
N ASP A 247 0.36 -8.68 9.65
CA ASP A 247 -0.40 -9.92 9.64
C ASP A 247 -0.21 -10.70 8.32
N VAL A 248 -0.35 -12.02 8.38
CA VAL A 248 -0.35 -12.89 7.20
C VAL A 248 -1.58 -12.56 6.33
N PRO A 249 -1.41 -12.13 5.07
CA PRO A 249 -2.55 -11.85 4.20
C PRO A 249 -3.27 -13.12 3.76
N ASP A 250 -4.58 -13.01 3.56
CA ASP A 250 -5.40 -14.11 3.03
C ASP A 250 -4.83 -14.64 1.70
N GLY A 251 -4.65 -15.96 1.62
CA GLY A 251 -4.16 -16.63 0.42
C GLY A 251 -2.66 -16.47 0.15
N TYR A 252 -1.88 -15.81 1.03
CA TYR A 252 -0.44 -15.58 0.82
C TYR A 252 0.34 -16.88 0.55
N GLU A 253 0.04 -17.96 1.27
CA GLU A 253 0.72 -19.25 1.11
C GLU A 253 0.57 -19.87 -0.28
N SER A 254 -0.45 -19.47 -1.04
CA SER A 254 -0.68 -19.94 -2.41
C SER A 254 0.07 -19.13 -3.47
N LEU A 255 0.69 -18.02 -3.10
CA LEU A 255 1.38 -17.14 -4.04
C LEU A 255 2.73 -17.72 -4.45
N VAL A 256 2.99 -17.71 -5.76
CA VAL A 256 4.31 -18.01 -6.32
C VAL A 256 5.08 -16.70 -6.44
N TRP A 257 6.30 -16.68 -5.94
CA TRP A 257 7.14 -15.47 -5.93
C TRP A 257 8.24 -15.54 -6.97
N GLY A 258 8.57 -14.38 -7.55
CA GLY A 258 9.73 -14.23 -8.44
C GLY A 258 11.03 -14.63 -7.74
N ALA A 259 11.87 -15.37 -8.46
CA ALA A 259 13.14 -15.85 -7.93
C ALA A 259 14.11 -14.69 -7.63
N PRO A 260 14.79 -14.68 -6.47
CA PRO A 260 15.78 -13.66 -6.16
C PRO A 260 17.02 -13.81 -7.07
N PRO A 261 17.81 -12.73 -7.26
CA PRO A 261 19.13 -12.85 -7.86
C PRO A 261 20.05 -13.72 -6.97
N PRO A 262 21.14 -14.29 -7.52
CA PRO A 262 22.07 -15.11 -6.75
C PRO A 262 22.58 -14.39 -5.49
N ALA A 263 22.58 -15.14 -4.38
CA ALA A 263 23.08 -14.69 -3.10
C ALA A 263 24.56 -14.28 -3.16
N THR A 264 24.99 -13.48 -2.17
CA THR A 264 26.39 -13.22 -1.88
C THR A 264 26.60 -13.11 -0.39
N ASP A 265 27.76 -13.53 0.08
CA ASP A 265 28.30 -13.34 1.44
C ASP A 265 29.37 -12.22 1.50
N GLN A 266 29.55 -11.49 0.39
CA GLN A 266 30.54 -10.42 0.23
C GLN A 266 29.88 -9.10 -0.20
N LEU A 267 28.74 -8.76 0.41
CA LEU A 267 27.97 -7.57 0.05
C LEU A 267 28.81 -6.30 0.17
N GLU A 268 29.53 -6.11 1.28
CA GLU A 268 30.37 -4.95 1.49
C GLU A 268 31.43 -4.81 0.39
N ALA A 269 32.21 -5.87 0.12
CA ALA A 269 33.25 -5.85 -0.89
C ALA A 269 32.68 -5.54 -2.29
N ARG A 270 31.48 -6.05 -2.61
CA ARG A 270 30.76 -5.75 -3.84
C ARG A 270 30.38 -4.27 -3.91
N LEU A 271 29.79 -3.72 -2.84
CA LEU A 271 29.39 -2.31 -2.78
C LEU A 271 30.59 -1.37 -2.86
N ARG A 272 31.71 -1.67 -2.19
CA ARG A 272 32.97 -0.90 -2.28
C ARG A 272 33.46 -0.79 -3.72
N ARG A 273 33.50 -1.91 -4.47
CA ARG A 273 33.86 -1.91 -5.90
C ARG A 273 32.93 -1.02 -6.72
N ARG A 274 31.62 -1.09 -6.45
CA ARG A 274 30.61 -0.30 -7.17
C ARG A 274 30.68 1.20 -6.86
N LEU A 275 30.97 1.57 -5.61
CA LEU A 275 31.22 2.95 -5.19
C LEU A 275 32.46 3.52 -5.90
N ALA A 276 33.57 2.78 -5.90
CA ALA A 276 34.81 3.17 -6.59
C ALA A 276 34.62 3.34 -8.11
N ALA A 277 33.82 2.47 -8.73
CA ALA A 277 33.48 2.56 -10.15
C ALA A 277 32.45 3.68 -10.47
N SER A 278 31.92 4.37 -9.47
CA SER A 278 30.86 5.38 -9.63
C SER A 278 31.05 6.61 -8.72
N PRO A 279 32.20 7.29 -8.79
CA PRO A 279 32.59 8.31 -7.80
C PRO A 279 31.71 9.57 -7.83
N LYS A 280 31.06 9.85 -8.98
CA LYS A 280 30.13 10.98 -9.18
C LYS A 280 28.71 10.70 -8.70
N SER A 281 28.42 9.50 -8.22
CA SER A 281 27.07 9.14 -7.79
C SER A 281 26.71 9.72 -6.42
N ARG A 282 25.41 9.92 -6.18
CA ARG A 282 24.90 10.35 -4.87
C ARG A 282 25.24 9.37 -3.74
N ALA A 283 25.22 8.06 -4.03
CA ALA A 283 25.68 7.03 -3.10
C ALA A 283 27.16 7.22 -2.71
N ALA A 284 28.05 7.42 -3.70
CA ALA A 284 29.47 7.66 -3.46
C ALA A 284 29.72 9.01 -2.77
N HIS A 285 28.91 10.03 -3.06
CA HIS A 285 28.97 11.29 -2.34
C HIS A 285 28.61 11.12 -0.87
N ALA A 286 27.45 10.52 -0.56
CA ALA A 286 27.00 10.27 0.81
C ALA A 286 28.02 9.44 1.61
N ALA A 287 28.50 8.33 1.02
CA ALA A 287 29.53 7.49 1.63
C ALA A 287 30.80 8.27 1.97
N ARG A 288 31.25 9.17 1.09
CA ARG A 288 32.47 9.96 1.27
C ARG A 288 32.32 11.14 2.24
N THR A 289 31.15 11.78 2.31
CA THR A 289 30.97 13.04 3.08
C THR A 289 30.25 12.87 4.41
N ILE A 290 29.52 11.77 4.59
CA ILE A 290 28.72 11.47 5.79
C ILE A 290 29.09 10.09 6.33
N GLY A 291 29.15 9.09 5.43
CA GLY A 291 29.34 7.69 5.76
C GLY A 291 28.27 6.81 5.14
N TRP A 292 28.37 5.52 5.36
CA TRP A 292 27.46 4.51 4.85
C TRP A 292 27.50 3.29 5.79
N LEU A 293 26.64 2.30 5.58
CA LEU A 293 26.45 1.20 6.53
C LEU A 293 27.75 0.49 6.98
N PHE A 294 28.73 0.39 6.08
CA PHE A 294 29.99 -0.31 6.31
C PHE A 294 31.16 0.65 6.60
N SER A 295 30.89 1.86 7.09
CA SER A 295 31.93 2.81 7.51
C SER A 295 31.59 3.52 8.81
N ASP A 296 32.62 3.71 9.65
CA ASP A 296 32.54 4.50 10.88
C ASP A 296 32.63 6.00 10.58
N GLY A 297 31.62 6.53 9.87
CA GLY A 297 31.59 7.91 9.40
C GLY A 297 32.07 8.08 7.95
N PRO A 298 32.52 9.28 7.55
CA PRO A 298 32.94 9.55 6.17
C PRO A 298 34.02 8.58 5.68
N ASP A 299 33.76 7.89 4.57
CA ASP A 299 34.68 6.88 4.01
C ASP A 299 35.77 7.55 3.15
N SER A 300 36.92 7.81 3.76
CA SER A 300 38.09 8.44 3.12
C SER A 300 38.78 7.56 2.09
N SER A 301 38.47 6.26 2.03
CA SER A 301 39.00 5.37 0.98
C SER A 301 38.37 5.64 -0.40
N LEU A 302 37.23 6.35 -0.44
CA LEU A 302 36.54 6.71 -1.67
C LEU A 302 37.07 8.05 -2.23
N ILE A 303 37.82 7.98 -3.33
CA ILE A 303 38.42 9.15 -3.97
C ILE A 303 37.33 10.06 -4.56
N ALA A 304 37.48 11.38 -4.40
CA ALA A 304 36.62 12.35 -5.06
C ALA A 304 36.82 12.29 -6.59
N PRO A 305 35.75 12.44 -7.40
CA PRO A 305 35.92 12.51 -8.84
C PRO A 305 36.79 13.71 -9.24
N ALA A 306 37.70 13.48 -10.19
CA ALA A 306 38.41 14.56 -10.89
C ALA A 306 37.45 15.43 -11.71
#